data_AF-A0A7R9LSH0-F1
#
_entry.id   AF-A0A7R9LSH0-F1
#
_cell.length_a   1.000
_cell.length_b   1.000
_cell.length_c   1.000
_cell.angle_alpha   90.00
_cell.angle_beta   90.00
_cell.angle_gamma   90.00
#
_symmetry.space_group_name_H-M   'P 1'
#
loop_
_entity.id
_entity.type
_entity.pdbx_description
1 polymer ?
#
loop_
_entity_poly.entity_id
_entity_poly.type
_entity_poly.pdbx_seq_one_letter_code
_entity_poly.pdbx_strand_id
1 'polypeptide(L)'
;MSVIKVDINWTPFQDRFITFANDLKLFQCESIGKELLKSFAGTQISDNTIANIIATNGDVQFVKCIACNPKTIHLENDVLLATGQTSGKVLLTCFRYNADNSGVVGREFVPKHARQCN
;
A
#
# COMPACT_ATOMS: atom_id res chain seq x y z
N MET A 1 10.39 22.80 -6.25
CA MET A 1 9.45 21.78 -5.75
C MET A 1 10.23 20.48 -5.63
N SER A 2 10.41 19.91 -4.43
CA SER A 2 11.07 18.61 -4.34
C SER A 2 10.10 17.55 -4.84
N VAL A 3 10.52 16.77 -5.83
CA VAL A 3 9.76 15.60 -6.29
C VAL A 3 9.69 14.64 -5.10
N ILE A 4 8.48 14.35 -4.62
CA ILE A 4 8.28 13.32 -3.60
C ILE A 4 8.61 11.98 -4.25
N LYS A 5 9.63 11.30 -3.74
CA LYS A 5 9.97 9.95 -4.18
C LYS A 5 8.87 9.01 -3.67
N VAL A 6 8.11 8.44 -4.59
CA VAL A 6 7.15 7.37 -4.31
C VAL A 6 7.85 6.03 -4.48
N ASP A 7 7.77 5.18 -3.46
CA ASP A 7 8.29 3.83 -3.50
C ASP A 7 7.16 2.81 -3.73
N ILE A 8 7.53 1.62 -4.22
CA ILE A 8 6.61 0.56 -4.63
C ILE A 8 6.98 -0.76 -3.93
N ASN A 9 6.00 -1.52 -3.47
CA ASN A 9 6.17 -2.87 -2.94
C ASN A 9 5.08 -3.80 -3.48
N TRP A 10 5.46 -4.98 -3.98
CA TRP A 10 4.50 -6.00 -4.36
C TRP A 10 3.91 -6.66 -3.12
N THR A 11 2.59 -6.80 -3.10
CA THR A 11 1.96 -7.63 -2.07
C THR A 11 2.27 -9.10 -2.35
N PRO A 12 2.03 -10.03 -1.40
CA PRO A 12 2.16 -11.44 -1.71
C PRO A 12 1.06 -11.96 -2.66
N PHE A 13 0.07 -11.13 -3.03
CA PHE A 13 -0.80 -11.41 -4.17
C PHE A 13 -0.09 -11.04 -5.48
N GLN A 14 -0.18 -11.90 -6.49
CA GLN A 14 0.56 -11.76 -7.74
C GLN A 14 0.12 -10.55 -8.60
N ASP A 15 -1.10 -10.07 -8.40
CA ASP A 15 -1.73 -9.03 -9.21
C ASP A 15 -1.76 -7.66 -8.51
N ARG A 16 -1.12 -7.50 -7.34
CA ARG A 16 -1.29 -6.27 -6.54
C ARG A 16 0.00 -5.72 -5.98
N PHE A 17 0.13 -4.41 -6.06
CA PHE A 17 1.24 -3.65 -5.49
C PHE A 17 0.76 -2.44 -4.70
N ILE A 18 1.58 -2.00 -3.77
CA ILE A 18 1.35 -0.85 -2.91
C ILE A 18 2.34 0.24 -3.28
N THR A 19 1.86 1.46 -3.43
CA THR A 19 2.71 2.64 -3.47
C THR A 19 2.66 3.37 -2.14
N PHE A 20 3.79 3.92 -1.69
CA PHE A 20 3.85 4.64 -0.42
C PHE A 20 4.80 5.83 -0.48
N ALA A 21 4.36 6.93 0.13
CA ALA A 21 5.19 8.09 0.48
C ALA A 21 4.47 8.94 1.53
N ASN A 22 3.50 9.75 1.10
CA ASN A 22 2.63 10.54 1.98
C ASN A 22 1.25 9.92 2.19
N ASP A 23 0.91 8.95 1.34
CA ASP A 23 -0.28 8.13 1.39
C ASP A 23 0.08 6.71 0.98
N LEU A 24 -0.76 5.76 1.34
CA LEU A 24 -0.70 4.39 0.84
C LEU A 24 -1.77 4.22 -0.23
N LYS A 25 -1.42 3.60 -1.35
CA LYS A 25 -2.39 3.20 -2.37
C LYS A 25 -2.17 1.74 -2.75
N LEU A 26 -3.25 0.98 -2.81
CA LEU A 26 -3.25 -0.38 -3.30
C LEU A 26 -3.73 -0.38 -4.75
N PHE A 27 -2.91 -0.94 -5.62
CA PHE A 27 -3.22 -1.11 -7.03
C PHE A 27 -3.48 -2.59 -7.33
N GLN A 28 -4.42 -2.84 -8.23
CA GLN A 28 -4.66 -4.14 -8.84
C GLN A 28 -4.35 -4.07 -10.34
N CYS A 29 -3.53 -5.01 -10.80
CA CYS A 29 -3.15 -5.19 -12.18
C CYS A 29 -4.15 -6.07 -12.90
N GLU A 30 -4.70 -5.59 -14.00
CA GLU A 30 -5.63 -6.34 -14.84
C GLU A 30 -5.10 -6.41 -16.27
N SER A 31 -5.12 -7.62 -16.84
CA SER A 31 -4.78 -7.83 -18.24
C SER A 31 -5.99 -7.48 -19.11
N ILE A 32 -5.83 -6.54 -20.02
CA ILE A 32 -6.88 -6.03 -20.90
C ILE A 32 -6.52 -6.28 -22.36
N GLY A 33 -7.50 -6.71 -23.15
CA GLY A 33 -7.36 -6.83 -24.60
C GLY A 33 -7.13 -5.45 -25.25
N LYS A 34 -6.30 -5.40 -26.31
CA LYS A 34 -5.85 -4.14 -26.96
C LYS A 34 -6.99 -3.17 -27.33
N GLU A 35 -8.19 -3.66 -27.61
CA GLU A 35 -9.34 -2.82 -27.99
C GLU A 35 -10.00 -2.10 -26.80
N LEU A 36 -9.87 -2.64 -25.59
CA LEU A 36 -10.56 -2.15 -24.39
C LEU A 36 -9.78 -1.07 -23.64
N LEU A 37 -8.46 -0.92 -23.88
CA LEU A 37 -7.60 0.02 -23.15
C LEU A 37 -8.04 1.49 -23.23
N LYS A 38 -8.76 1.88 -24.28
CA LYS A 38 -9.25 3.26 -24.45
C LYS A 38 -10.44 3.63 -23.55
N SER A 39 -11.07 2.65 -22.91
CA SER A 39 -12.30 2.83 -22.13
C SER A 39 -12.12 2.65 -20.62
N PHE A 40 -10.93 2.27 -20.16
CA PHE A 40 -10.67 2.04 -18.74
C PHE A 40 -10.09 3.28 -18.06
N ALA A 41 -10.53 3.52 -16.82
CA ALA A 41 -10.08 4.63 -15.97
C ALA A 41 -8.74 4.35 -15.26
N GLY A 42 -8.16 3.17 -15.43
CA GLY A 42 -6.91 2.75 -14.80
C GLY A 42 -5.67 3.34 -15.45
N THR A 43 -4.54 3.28 -14.74
CA THR A 43 -3.24 3.70 -15.28
C THR A 43 -2.66 2.58 -16.12
N GLN A 44 -2.39 2.81 -17.40
CA GLN A 44 -1.73 1.83 -18.25
C GLN A 44 -0.28 1.62 -17.79
N ILE A 45 0.11 0.37 -17.49
CA ILE A 45 1.47 0.01 -17.05
C ILE A 45 2.22 -0.84 -18.08
N SER A 46 1.53 -1.41 -19.06
CA SER A 46 2.12 -2.10 -20.22
C SER A 46 1.16 -2.11 -21.42
N ASP A 47 1.56 -2.71 -22.54
CA ASP A 47 0.76 -2.83 -23.76
C ASP A 47 -0.59 -3.56 -23.59
N ASN A 48 -0.73 -4.34 -22.52
CA ASN A 48 -1.90 -5.18 -22.26
C ASN A 48 -2.31 -5.19 -20.78
N THR A 49 -1.72 -4.34 -19.94
CA THR A 49 -2.01 -4.34 -18.50
C THR A 49 -2.28 -2.93 -18.00
N ILE A 50 -3.35 -2.80 -17.21
CA ILE A 50 -3.66 -1.58 -16.47
C ILE A 50 -3.52 -1.82 -14.97
N ALA A 51 -3.24 -0.76 -14.23
CA ALA A 51 -3.28 -0.72 -12.78
C ALA A 51 -4.45 0.16 -12.32
N ASN A 52 -5.40 -0.45 -11.61
CA ASN A 52 -6.54 0.23 -11.00
C ASN A 52 -6.25 0.49 -9.52
N ILE A 53 -6.56 1.68 -9.01
CA ILE A 53 -6.53 1.93 -7.57
C ILE A 53 -7.77 1.28 -6.95
N ILE A 54 -7.55 0.31 -6.07
CA ILE A 54 -8.64 -0.39 -5.37
C ILE A 54 -8.81 0.10 -3.93
N ALA A 55 -7.77 0.72 -3.34
CA ALA A 55 -7.88 1.37 -2.05
C ALA A 55 -6.82 2.46 -1.84
N THR A 56 -7.15 3.44 -0.99
CA THR A 56 -6.24 4.51 -0.55
C THR A 56 -6.34 4.68 0.95
N ASN A 57 -5.22 4.81 1.64
CA ASN A 57 -5.15 5.19 3.05
C ASN A 57 -4.27 6.45 3.17
N GLY A 58 -4.92 7.56 3.52
CA GLY A 58 -4.26 8.87 3.68
C GLY A 58 -3.88 9.20 5.13
N ASP A 59 -4.17 8.32 6.09
CA ASP A 59 -3.93 8.57 7.51
C ASP A 59 -2.45 8.41 7.87
N VAL A 60 -1.68 7.71 7.03
CA VAL A 60 -0.26 7.44 7.25
C VAL A 60 0.60 8.31 6.34
N GLN A 61 1.42 9.15 6.94
CA GLN A 61 2.31 10.08 6.24
C GLN A 61 3.79 9.75 6.49
N PHE A 62 4.66 10.26 5.62
CA PHE A 62 6.11 10.14 5.74
C PHE A 62 6.61 8.69 5.83
N VAL A 63 5.97 7.80 5.08
CA VAL A 63 6.30 6.37 5.03
C VAL A 63 7.61 6.18 4.29
N LYS A 64 8.54 5.46 4.93
CA LYS A 64 9.86 5.10 4.38
C LYS A 64 9.92 3.66 3.90
N CYS A 65 9.27 2.76 4.62
CA CYS A 65 9.24 1.35 4.29
C CYS A 65 7.93 0.73 4.77
N ILE A 66 7.56 -0.39 4.15
CA ILE A 66 6.37 -1.15 4.51
C ILE A 66 6.69 -2.64 4.58
N ALA A 67 5.94 -3.36 5.41
CA ALA A 67 5.94 -4.81 5.44
C ALA A 67 4.49 -5.33 5.45
N CYS A 68 4.20 -6.27 4.55
CA CYS A 68 2.90 -6.91 4.44
C CYS A 68 2.83 -8.16 5.31
N ASN A 69 1.74 -8.34 6.06
CA ASN A 69 1.49 -9.60 6.75
C ASN A 69 0.91 -10.64 5.78
N PRO A 70 1.59 -11.77 5.52
CA PRO A 70 1.10 -12.78 4.58
C PRO A 70 -0.15 -13.52 5.07
N LYS A 71 -0.46 -13.50 6.37
CA LYS A 71 -1.57 -14.28 6.94
C LYS A 71 -2.94 -13.62 6.79
N THR A 72 -3.01 -12.30 6.58
CA THR A 72 -4.30 -11.60 6.42
C THR A 72 -4.77 -11.53 4.96
N ILE A 73 -4.01 -12.15 4.07
CA ILE A 73 -4.21 -12.23 2.60
C ILE A 73 -5.46 -13.04 2.22
N HIS A 74 -6.12 -13.71 3.17
CA HIS A 74 -7.34 -14.46 2.88
C HIS A 74 -8.60 -13.59 2.72
N LEU A 75 -8.57 -12.33 3.16
CA LEU A 75 -9.62 -11.37 2.84
C LEU A 75 -9.06 -10.44 1.77
N GLU A 76 -9.67 -10.47 0.59
CA GLU A 76 -9.15 -9.84 -0.63
C GLU A 76 -8.77 -8.36 -0.48
N ASN A 77 -9.17 -7.64 0.57
CA ASN A 77 -8.77 -6.24 0.77
C ASN A 77 -8.23 -5.92 2.18
N ASP A 78 -7.97 -6.93 3.01
CA ASP A 78 -7.46 -6.76 4.39
C ASP A 78 -5.96 -7.08 4.47
N VAL A 79 -5.16 -6.33 3.72
CA VAL A 79 -3.72 -6.40 3.89
C VAL A 79 -3.35 -5.62 5.15
N LEU A 80 -2.97 -6.33 6.21
CA LEU A 80 -2.36 -5.71 7.39
C LEU A 80 -0.93 -5.33 7.03
N LEU A 81 -0.62 -4.05 7.25
CA LEU A 81 0.65 -3.42 6.91
C LEU A 81 1.31 -2.89 8.17
N ALA A 82 2.61 -3.13 8.31
CA ALA A 82 3.46 -2.33 9.16
C ALA A 82 4.09 -1.22 8.31
N THR A 83 3.95 0.03 8.74
CA THR A 83 4.49 1.20 8.06
C THR A 83 5.57 1.84 8.91
N GLY A 84 6.81 1.85 8.41
CA GLY A 84 7.93 2.53 9.03
C GLY A 84 8.02 3.97 8.56
N GLN A 85 8.07 4.92 9.48
CA GLN A 85 8.11 6.35 9.16
C GLN A 85 9.53 6.93 9.25
N THR A 86 9.73 8.11 8.67
CA THR A 86 10.96 8.91 8.83
C THR A 86 11.28 9.24 10.30
N SER A 87 10.28 9.26 11.17
CA SER A 87 10.42 9.47 12.62
C SER A 87 10.98 8.26 13.37
N GLY A 88 11.07 7.09 12.72
CA GLY A 88 11.38 5.81 13.36
C GLY A 88 10.18 5.09 13.96
N LYS A 89 8.99 5.70 13.93
CA LYS A 89 7.75 5.07 14.37
C LYS A 89 7.32 3.99 13.40
N VAL A 90 6.77 2.90 13.94
CA VAL A 90 6.11 1.87 13.15
C VAL A 90 4.62 1.85 13.49
N LEU A 91 3.76 2.02 12.50
CA LEU A 91 2.30 1.99 12.66
C LEU A 91 1.73 0.76 11.94
N LEU A 92 0.87 0.02 12.64
CA LEU A 92 0.06 -1.03 12.01
C LEU A 92 -1.19 -0.41 11.39
N THR A 93 -1.40 -0.64 10.11
CA THR A 93 -2.52 -0.09 9.34
C THR A 93 -3.08 -1.11 8.36
N CYS A 94 -4.23 -0.81 7.77
CA CYS A 94 -4.79 -1.57 6.67
C CYS A 94 -5.54 -0.63 5.71
N PHE A 95 -5.93 -1.14 4.55
CA PHE A 95 -6.69 -0.37 3.56
C PHE A 95 -8.19 -0.29 3.86
N ARG A 96 -8.72 -1.14 4.74
CA ARG A 96 -10.14 -1.20 5.10
C ARG A 96 -10.39 -0.72 6.52
N TYR A 97 -11.18 0.34 6.67
CA TYR A 97 -11.51 0.97 7.94
C TYR A 97 -12.19 0.04 8.98
N ASN A 98 -12.82 -1.07 8.57
CA ASN A 98 -13.60 -1.96 9.45
C ASN A 98 -13.06 -3.40 9.52
N ALA A 99 -11.80 -3.61 9.12
CA ALA A 99 -11.15 -4.93 9.09
C ALA A 99 -10.62 -5.40 10.45
N ASP A 100 -10.76 -4.59 11.51
CA ASP A 100 -10.03 -4.80 12.76
C ASP A 100 -10.70 -5.87 13.65
N ASN A 101 -10.89 -7.07 13.10
CA ASN A 101 -11.28 -8.26 13.85
C ASN A 101 -10.26 -8.63 14.95
N SER A 102 -9.06 -8.03 14.92
CA SER A 102 -7.95 -8.34 15.82
C SER A 102 -7.58 -7.24 16.83
N GLY A 103 -8.12 -6.02 16.70
CA GLY A 103 -7.80 -4.88 17.58
C GLY A 103 -6.34 -4.40 17.49
N VAL A 104 -5.68 -4.59 16.34
CA VAL A 104 -4.26 -4.27 16.14
C VAL A 104 -4.02 -3.10 15.19
N VAL A 105 -5.02 -2.75 14.37
CA VAL A 105 -4.94 -1.59 13.48
C VAL A 105 -4.88 -0.32 14.33
N GLY A 106 -4.04 0.64 13.93
CA GLY A 106 -3.81 1.86 14.69
C GLY A 106 -2.80 1.74 15.83
N ARG A 107 -2.27 0.53 16.12
CA ARG A 107 -1.20 0.38 17.11
C ARG A 107 0.11 0.99 16.60
N GLU A 108 0.69 1.85 17.42
CA GLU A 108 1.97 2.50 17.18
C GLU A 108 3.06 1.88 18.05
N PHE A 109 4.20 1.57 17.42
CA PHE A 109 5.43 1.17 18.09
C PHE A 109 6.43 2.32 18.01
N VAL A 110 6.69 2.92 19.17
CA VAL A 110 7.61 4.05 19.31
C VAL A 110 9.05 3.52 19.35
N PRO A 111 9.97 4.11 18.57
CA PRO A 111 11.35 3.65 18.56
C PRO A 111 12.05 3.94 19.89
N LYS A 112 12.91 3.02 20.34
CA LYS A 112 13.78 3.26 21.51
C LYS A 112 14.88 4.29 21.23
N HIS A 113 15.22 4.48 19.96
CA HIS A 113 16.25 5.43 19.52
C HIS A 113 15.70 6.26 18.36
N ALA A 114 15.92 7.57 18.38
CA ALA A 114 15.47 8.48 17.33
C ALA A 114 16.28 8.30 16.03
N ARG A 115 15.98 7.23 15.30
CA ARG A 115 16.56 6.90 13.99
C ARG A 115 15.44 6.57 13.02
N GLN A 116 15.65 6.90 11.75
CA GLN A 116 14.66 6.62 10.71
C GLN A 116 14.53 5.10 10.48
N CYS A 117 13.34 4.64 10.08
CA CYS A 117 13.19 3.28 9.57
C CYS A 117 13.98 3.12 8.26
N ASN A 118 14.62 1.96 8.10
CA ASN A 118 15.36 1.57 6.88
C ASN A 118 14.42 0.95 5.85
#